data_AF-A0A7X7CCV9-F1
#
_entry.id   AF-A0A7X7CCV9-F1
#
_cell.length_a   1.000
_cell.length_b   1.000
_cell.length_c   1.000
_cell.angle_alpha   90.00
_cell.angle_beta   90.00
_cell.angle_gamma   90.00
#
_symmetry.space_group_name_H-M   'P 1'
#
loop_
_entity.id
_entity.type
_entity.pdbx_description
1 polymer ?
#
loop_
_entity_poly.entity_id
_entity_poly.type
_entity_poly.pdbx_seq_one_letter_code
_entity_poly.pdbx_strand_id
1 'polypeptide(L)'
;MTLAQLRDFHPTRPHRSGQAWDSVDYEGILNGVREGLGFEGIANRIGRRSTAVSGKVRDLLPPEERKARGPVALELLKRHVDDPGYDWRAVLATPDPPRPVVVEKNFGFAGFAREDLIPLIHAVLSAGDSVPREMRTDAVRMAVVLNLWHRIETFRRDWLYLRSDAEMTYHAANEEARQWIYLHSGQQEDELTHPWSRYAEHPY
;
A
#
# COMPACT_ATOMS: atom_id res chain seq x y z
N MET A 1 29.36 -18.80 32.63
CA MET A 1 29.02 -18.84 31.20
C MET A 1 29.27 -17.44 30.65
N THR A 2 30.40 -17.23 29.99
CA THR A 2 30.96 -15.89 29.70
C THR A 2 30.52 -15.36 28.34
N LEU A 3 30.27 -14.04 28.27
CA LEU A 3 29.86 -13.24 27.10
C LEU A 3 30.79 -13.34 25.85
N ALA A 4 31.89 -14.10 25.93
CA ALA A 4 32.83 -14.30 24.83
C ALA A 4 32.38 -15.35 23.79
N GLN A 5 31.40 -16.20 24.12
CA GLN A 5 30.90 -17.26 23.21
C GLN A 5 29.76 -16.80 22.28
N LEU A 6 29.32 -15.55 22.38
CA LEU A 6 28.22 -14.97 21.59
C LEU A 6 28.68 -14.12 20.39
N ARG A 7 29.98 -14.12 20.05
CA ARG A 7 30.55 -13.26 19.00
C ARG A 7 30.82 -13.92 17.64
N ASP A 8 30.64 -15.24 17.52
CA ASP A 8 30.98 -15.95 16.28
C ASP A 8 29.76 -16.39 15.45
N PHE A 9 28.57 -15.81 15.70
CA PHE A 9 27.49 -15.88 14.71
C PHE A 9 27.69 -14.82 13.63
N HIS A 10 28.73 -14.99 12.83
CA HIS A 10 28.75 -14.35 11.52
C HIS A 10 27.76 -15.13 10.64
N PRO A 11 26.63 -14.55 10.20
CA PRO A 11 25.89 -15.15 9.11
C PRO A 11 26.83 -15.12 7.92
N THR A 12 27.44 -16.27 7.62
CA THR A 12 28.26 -16.48 6.44
C THR A 12 27.44 -15.93 5.28
N ARG A 13 27.90 -14.82 4.69
CA ARG A 13 27.24 -14.30 3.49
C ARG A 13 27.21 -15.47 2.51
N PRO A 14 26.03 -15.86 2.02
CA PRO A 14 25.96 -16.97 1.08
C PRO A 14 26.87 -16.65 -0.09
N HIS A 15 27.67 -17.65 -0.45
CA HIS A 15 28.87 -17.55 -1.27
C HIS A 15 28.63 -16.81 -2.60
N ARG A 16 27.40 -16.82 -3.12
CA ARG A 16 27.04 -16.30 -4.43
C ARG A 16 26.00 -15.17 -4.40
N SER A 17 25.92 -14.36 -3.34
CA SER A 17 24.99 -13.21 -3.31
C SER A 17 25.24 -12.24 -4.48
N GLY A 18 24.17 -11.86 -5.20
CA GLY A 18 24.24 -10.90 -6.32
C GLY A 18 24.69 -11.47 -7.67
N GLN A 19 25.14 -12.73 -7.72
CA GLN A 19 25.47 -13.38 -8.99
C GLN A 19 24.20 -13.75 -9.76
N ALA A 20 24.26 -13.73 -11.09
CA ALA A 20 23.18 -14.19 -11.97
C ALA A 20 22.81 -15.66 -11.68
N TRP A 21 21.56 -16.04 -11.92
CA TRP A 21 21.08 -17.41 -11.81
C TRP A 21 21.34 -18.14 -13.12
N ASP A 22 21.97 -19.31 -13.04
CA ASP A 22 22.31 -20.15 -14.20
C ASP A 22 21.50 -21.46 -14.21
N SER A 23 21.64 -22.26 -15.27
CA SER A 23 20.92 -23.53 -15.38
C SER A 23 21.31 -24.54 -14.29
N VAL A 24 22.54 -24.49 -13.78
CA VAL A 24 23.01 -25.37 -12.70
C VAL A 24 22.28 -25.05 -11.41
N ASP A 25 22.03 -23.77 -11.13
CA ASP A 25 21.22 -23.35 -9.98
C ASP A 25 19.79 -23.91 -10.06
N TYR A 26 19.14 -23.79 -11.23
CA TYR A 26 17.77 -24.29 -11.42
C TYR A 26 17.71 -25.82 -11.34
N GLU A 27 18.64 -26.53 -11.98
CA GLU A 27 18.75 -27.99 -11.87
C GLU A 27 19.00 -28.43 -10.42
N GLY A 28 19.81 -27.68 -9.66
CA GLY A 28 20.03 -27.88 -8.25
C GLY A 28 18.77 -27.74 -7.39
N ILE A 29 17.91 -26.76 -7.71
CA ILE A 29 16.59 -26.60 -7.08
C ILE A 29 15.71 -27.82 -7.39
N LEU A 30 15.57 -28.19 -8.66
CA LEU A 30 14.70 -29.28 -9.09
C LEU A 30 15.11 -30.62 -8.46
N ASN A 31 16.40 -30.93 -8.44
CA ASN A 31 16.92 -32.15 -7.80
C ASN A 31 16.70 -32.13 -6.29
N GLY A 32 16.92 -30.98 -5.64
CA GLY A 32 16.63 -30.84 -4.20
C GLY A 32 15.15 -31.07 -3.88
N VAL A 33 14.23 -30.60 -4.71
CA VAL A 33 12.79 -30.84 -4.55
C VAL A 33 12.43 -32.32 -4.75
N ARG A 34 12.99 -32.99 -5.77
CA ARG A 34 12.83 -34.45 -5.97
C ARG A 34 13.24 -35.23 -4.73
N GLU A 35 14.38 -34.87 -4.15
CA GLU A 35 14.92 -35.47 -2.93
C GLU A 35 14.15 -35.08 -1.66
N GLY A 36 13.18 -34.17 -1.74
CA GLY A 36 12.35 -33.76 -0.60
C GLY A 36 13.04 -32.75 0.34
N LEU A 37 14.04 -32.02 -0.15
CA LEU A 37 14.70 -30.98 0.63
C LEU A 37 13.80 -29.75 0.77
N GLY A 38 13.80 -29.16 1.97
CA GLY A 38 13.24 -27.82 2.19
C GLY A 38 14.16 -26.71 1.66
N PHE A 39 13.67 -25.46 1.71
CA PHE A 39 14.39 -24.28 1.18
C PHE A 39 15.82 -24.13 1.70
N GLU A 40 16.07 -24.37 2.99
CA GLU A 40 17.41 -24.28 3.58
C GLU A 40 18.36 -25.35 3.03
N GLY A 41 17.87 -26.58 2.87
CA GLY A 41 18.67 -27.68 2.29
C GLY A 41 19.07 -27.39 0.84
N ILE A 42 18.11 -26.90 0.05
CA ILE A 42 18.35 -26.49 -1.33
C ILE A 42 19.33 -25.31 -1.39
N ALA A 43 19.11 -24.29 -0.55
CA ALA A 43 19.95 -23.09 -0.50
C ALA A 43 21.41 -23.40 -0.16
N ASN A 44 21.62 -24.26 0.84
CA ASN A 44 22.97 -24.72 1.21
C ASN A 44 23.65 -25.47 0.07
N ARG A 45 22.90 -26.32 -0.66
CA ARG A 45 23.42 -27.08 -1.80
C ARG A 45 23.94 -26.17 -2.93
N ILE A 46 23.18 -25.14 -3.28
CA ILE A 46 23.53 -24.25 -4.40
C ILE A 46 24.33 -23.00 -3.96
N GLY A 47 24.60 -22.84 -2.66
CA GLY A 47 25.35 -21.72 -2.10
C GLY A 47 24.61 -20.36 -2.16
N ARG A 48 23.27 -20.37 -2.06
CA ARG A 48 22.39 -19.19 -2.16
C ARG A 48 21.61 -18.96 -0.85
N ARG A 49 20.84 -17.86 -0.77
CA ARG A 49 19.91 -17.60 0.35
C ARG A 49 18.62 -18.38 0.17
N SER A 50 18.07 -18.95 1.25
CA SER A 50 16.77 -19.61 1.25
C SER A 50 15.63 -18.70 0.77
N THR A 51 15.65 -17.41 1.14
CA THR A 51 14.68 -16.43 0.64
C THR A 51 14.76 -16.22 -0.86
N ALA A 52 15.97 -16.27 -1.44
CA ALA A 52 16.16 -16.16 -2.88
C ALA A 52 15.72 -17.44 -3.61
N VAL A 53 16.00 -18.61 -3.04
CA VAL A 53 15.47 -19.89 -3.52
C VAL A 53 13.95 -19.90 -3.50
N SER A 54 13.30 -19.36 -2.46
CA SER A 54 11.84 -19.27 -2.39
C SER A 54 11.23 -18.39 -3.49
N GLY A 55 11.94 -17.35 -3.94
CA GLY A 55 11.58 -16.62 -5.15
C GLY A 55 11.66 -17.51 -6.38
N LYS A 56 12.79 -18.21 -6.57
CA LYS A 56 13.02 -19.03 -7.77
C LYS A 56 12.16 -20.28 -7.86
N VAL A 57 11.78 -20.88 -6.74
CA VAL A 57 10.79 -21.97 -6.71
C VAL A 57 9.45 -21.50 -7.27
N ARG A 58 9.04 -20.25 -7.01
CA ARG A 58 7.79 -19.71 -7.58
C ARG A 58 7.94 -19.41 -9.07
N ASP A 59 9.09 -18.92 -9.54
CA ASP A 59 9.34 -18.71 -10.97
C ASP A 59 9.25 -20.04 -11.77
N LEU A 60 9.62 -21.15 -11.13
CA LEU A 60 9.51 -22.52 -11.65
C LEU A 60 8.09 -23.10 -11.55
N LEU A 61 7.06 -22.34 -11.24
CA LEU A 61 5.68 -22.80 -11.30
C LEU A 61 4.99 -22.24 -12.56
N PRO A 62 3.96 -22.94 -13.09
CA PRO A 62 3.05 -22.36 -14.07
C PRO A 62 2.52 -20.99 -13.59
N PRO A 63 2.26 -20.03 -14.49
CA PRO A 63 1.94 -18.65 -14.10
C PRO A 63 0.80 -18.50 -13.09
N GLU A 64 -0.22 -19.37 -13.19
CA GLU A 64 -1.39 -19.39 -12.30
C GLU A 64 -1.03 -19.72 -10.84
N GLU A 65 0.08 -20.44 -10.62
CA GLU A 65 0.50 -20.98 -9.32
C GLU A 65 1.61 -20.15 -8.66
N ARG A 66 2.22 -19.18 -9.37
CA ARG A 66 3.38 -18.39 -8.88
C ARG A 66 3.10 -17.54 -7.64
N LYS A 67 1.82 -17.31 -7.33
CA LYS A 67 1.36 -16.58 -6.11
C LYS A 67 1.35 -17.46 -4.85
N ALA A 68 1.63 -18.76 -4.98
CA ALA A 68 1.68 -19.66 -3.83
C ALA A 68 2.67 -19.20 -2.75
N ARG A 69 2.28 -19.35 -1.48
CA ARG A 69 3.17 -19.09 -0.34
C ARG A 69 4.28 -20.13 -0.31
N GLY A 70 5.46 -19.77 0.20
CA GLY A 70 6.69 -20.57 0.14
C GLY A 70 6.50 -22.09 0.34
N PRO A 71 5.99 -22.58 1.49
CA PRO A 71 5.81 -24.02 1.72
C PRO A 71 4.88 -24.68 0.71
N VAL A 72 3.78 -24.01 0.32
CA VAL A 72 2.85 -24.50 -0.70
C VAL A 72 3.53 -24.55 -2.08
N ALA A 73 4.39 -23.57 -2.38
CA ALA A 73 5.11 -23.51 -3.64
C ALA A 73 6.08 -24.69 -3.83
N LEU A 74 6.72 -25.16 -2.75
CA LEU A 74 7.57 -26.36 -2.79
C LEU A 74 6.75 -27.62 -3.10
N GLU A 75 5.61 -27.80 -2.44
CA GLU A 75 4.73 -28.95 -2.67
C GLU A 75 4.16 -28.96 -4.09
N LEU A 76 3.76 -27.79 -4.61
CA LEU A 76 3.33 -27.65 -6.00
C LEU A 76 4.47 -27.98 -6.97
N LEU A 77 5.67 -27.43 -6.74
CA LEU A 77 6.82 -27.71 -7.59
C LEU A 77 7.17 -29.20 -7.56
N LYS A 78 7.04 -29.87 -6.43
CA LYS A 78 7.28 -31.32 -6.34
C LYS A 78 6.36 -32.11 -7.27
N ARG A 79 5.07 -31.80 -7.29
CA ARG A 79 4.10 -32.46 -8.19
C ARG A 79 4.46 -32.29 -9.66
N HIS A 80 4.90 -31.09 -10.05
CA HIS A 80 5.34 -30.84 -11.43
C HIS A 80 6.63 -31.58 -11.75
N VAL A 81 7.60 -31.58 -10.85
CA VAL A 81 8.92 -32.17 -11.09
C VAL A 81 8.90 -33.71 -11.15
N ASP A 82 7.87 -34.33 -10.57
CA ASP A 82 7.59 -35.76 -10.67
C ASP A 82 6.91 -36.15 -12.00
N ASP A 83 6.42 -35.18 -12.79
CA ASP A 83 5.89 -35.40 -14.15
C ASP A 83 7.06 -35.49 -15.16
N PRO A 84 7.21 -36.61 -15.90
CA PRO A 84 8.23 -36.74 -16.95
C PRO A 84 8.15 -35.69 -18.07
N GLY A 85 6.98 -35.10 -18.29
CA GLY A 85 6.75 -34.07 -19.30
C GLY A 85 7.10 -32.65 -18.86
N TYR A 86 7.52 -32.46 -17.60
CA TYR A 86 7.75 -31.13 -17.06
C TYR A 86 9.02 -30.47 -17.61
N ASP A 87 8.85 -29.44 -18.45
CA ASP A 87 9.92 -28.60 -18.96
C ASP A 87 9.99 -27.25 -18.22
N TRP A 88 10.87 -27.19 -17.23
CA TRP A 88 11.10 -25.99 -16.45
C TRP A 88 11.63 -24.79 -17.26
N ARG A 89 12.32 -25.02 -18.39
CA ARG A 89 12.83 -23.93 -19.23
C ARG A 89 11.68 -23.26 -19.97
N ALA A 90 10.72 -24.04 -20.46
CA ALA A 90 9.49 -23.52 -21.05
C ALA A 90 8.65 -22.74 -20.03
N VAL A 91 8.57 -23.21 -18.78
CA VAL A 91 7.89 -22.49 -17.70
C VAL A 91 8.53 -21.14 -17.43
N LEU A 92 9.87 -21.08 -17.28
CA LEU A 92 10.57 -19.80 -17.07
C LEU A 92 10.41 -18.82 -18.24
N ALA A 93 10.26 -19.32 -19.46
CA ALA A 93 10.00 -18.50 -20.64
C ALA A 93 8.55 -17.98 -20.71
N THR A 94 7.64 -18.56 -19.93
CA THR A 94 6.22 -18.17 -19.93
C THR A 94 6.03 -16.89 -19.09
N PRO A 95 5.55 -15.79 -19.69
CA PRO A 95 5.34 -14.53 -18.97
C PRO A 95 4.22 -14.66 -17.92
N ASP A 96 4.30 -13.86 -16.87
CA ASP A 96 3.19 -13.73 -15.92
C ASP A 96 1.97 -13.14 -16.63
N PRO A 97 0.74 -13.60 -16.34
CA PRO A 97 -0.46 -12.91 -16.80
C PRO A 97 -0.43 -11.47 -16.27
N PRO A 98 -0.87 -10.49 -17.07
CA PRO A 98 -0.89 -9.10 -16.64
C PRO A 98 -1.71 -9.00 -15.36
N ARG A 99 -1.16 -8.33 -14.35
CA ARG A 99 -1.92 -8.07 -13.12
C ARG A 99 -3.20 -7.32 -13.51
N PRO A 100 -4.39 -7.74 -13.03
CA PRO A 100 -5.61 -7.02 -13.33
C PRO A 100 -5.42 -5.57 -12.85
N VAL A 101 -5.63 -4.62 -13.76
CA VAL A 101 -5.62 -3.19 -13.42
C VAL A 101 -6.92 -2.94 -12.66
N VAL A 102 -6.83 -2.86 -11.34
CA VAL A 102 -7.93 -2.38 -10.51
C VAL A 102 -7.97 -0.87 -10.64
N VAL A 103 -8.90 -0.35 -11.44
CA VAL A 103 -9.19 1.09 -11.46
C VAL A 103 -10.09 1.38 -10.28
N GLU A 104 -9.50 1.87 -9.18
CA GLU A 104 -10.29 2.42 -8.07
C GLU A 104 -11.07 3.63 -8.59
N LYS A 105 -12.40 3.50 -8.69
CA LYS A 105 -13.26 4.62 -9.03
C LYS A 105 -13.47 5.46 -7.77
N ASN A 106 -12.57 6.41 -7.55
CA ASN A 106 -12.73 7.40 -6.51
C ASN A 106 -13.78 8.43 -6.96
N PHE A 107 -14.98 8.37 -6.39
CA PHE A 107 -16.04 9.34 -6.63
C PHE A 107 -16.01 10.46 -5.58
N GLY A 108 -16.48 11.65 -5.95
CA GLY A 108 -16.54 12.81 -5.06
C GLY A 108 -15.15 13.34 -4.68
N PHE A 109 -15.03 13.87 -3.46
CA PHE A 109 -13.77 14.46 -2.97
C PHE A 109 -12.59 13.48 -2.96
N ALA A 110 -12.84 12.17 -2.79
CA ALA A 110 -11.77 11.17 -2.80
C ALA A 110 -11.01 11.07 -4.14
N GLY A 111 -11.60 11.57 -5.24
CA GLY A 111 -10.97 11.60 -6.56
C GLY A 111 -10.00 12.75 -6.78
N PHE A 112 -9.93 13.72 -5.85
CA PHE A 112 -9.09 14.90 -5.99
C PHE A 112 -7.76 14.75 -5.25
N ALA A 113 -6.71 15.37 -5.80
CA ALA A 113 -5.44 15.51 -5.10
C ALA A 113 -5.61 16.37 -3.84
N ARG A 114 -4.75 16.14 -2.84
CA ARG A 114 -4.86 16.80 -1.53
C ARG A 114 -4.77 18.33 -1.63
N GLU A 115 -4.00 18.81 -2.59
CA GLU A 115 -3.79 20.23 -2.86
C GLU A 115 -5.07 20.90 -3.40
N ASP A 116 -5.83 20.19 -4.24
CA ASP A 116 -7.08 20.67 -4.84
C ASP A 116 -8.27 20.59 -3.87
N LEU A 117 -8.18 19.71 -2.87
CA LEU A 117 -9.21 19.55 -1.85
C LEU A 117 -9.40 20.79 -0.99
N ILE A 118 -8.34 21.55 -0.70
CA ILE A 118 -8.41 22.74 0.16
C ILE A 118 -9.32 23.83 -0.43
N PRO A 119 -9.08 24.33 -1.67
CA PRO A 119 -9.96 25.32 -2.28
C PRO A 119 -11.37 24.76 -2.55
N LEU A 120 -11.50 23.47 -2.89
CA LEU A 120 -12.80 22.86 -3.17
C LEU A 120 -13.68 22.75 -1.92
N ILE A 121 -13.11 22.27 -0.80
CA ILE A 121 -13.81 22.21 0.49
C ILE A 121 -14.19 23.61 0.95
N HIS A 122 -13.28 24.58 0.84
CA HIS A 122 -13.58 25.98 1.15
C HIS A 122 -14.77 26.52 0.33
N ALA A 123 -14.78 26.27 -0.98
CA ALA A 123 -15.84 26.73 -1.88
C ALA A 123 -17.18 26.07 -1.56
N VAL A 124 -17.21 24.76 -1.34
CA VAL A 124 -18.42 23.99 -1.01
C VAL A 124 -19.03 24.44 0.31
N LEU A 125 -18.20 24.64 1.34
CA LEU A 125 -18.66 25.12 2.63
C LEU A 125 -19.11 26.59 2.54
N SER A 126 -18.41 27.43 1.78
CA SER A 126 -18.80 28.84 1.57
C SER A 126 -20.09 29.02 0.78
N ALA A 127 -20.40 28.09 -0.13
CA ALA A 127 -21.65 28.11 -0.90
C ALA A 127 -22.88 27.72 -0.05
N GLY A 128 -22.67 27.09 1.11
CA GLY A 128 -23.73 26.78 2.08
C GLY A 128 -24.92 26.06 1.45
N ASP A 129 -26.12 26.56 1.71
CA ASP A 129 -27.39 25.98 1.22
C ASP A 129 -27.58 25.97 -0.30
N SER A 130 -26.66 26.58 -1.04
CA SER A 130 -26.62 26.46 -2.51
C SER A 130 -26.07 25.12 -3.01
N VAL A 131 -25.49 24.31 -2.13
CA VAL A 131 -24.91 22.98 -2.43
C VAL A 131 -25.64 21.92 -1.59
N PRO A 132 -25.94 20.70 -2.13
CA PRO A 132 -26.60 19.64 -1.37
C PRO A 132 -25.91 19.30 -0.05
N ARG A 133 -26.70 18.98 0.99
CA ARG A 133 -26.21 18.72 2.36
C ARG A 133 -25.17 17.60 2.36
N GLU A 134 -25.37 16.55 1.58
CA GLU A 134 -24.48 15.40 1.47
C GLU A 134 -23.07 15.82 1.04
N MET A 135 -22.98 16.72 0.07
CA MET A 135 -21.69 17.22 -0.43
C MET A 135 -20.98 18.11 0.60
N ARG A 136 -21.73 18.86 1.42
CA ARG A 136 -21.17 19.61 2.54
C ARG A 136 -20.67 18.68 3.64
N THR A 137 -21.45 17.66 4.01
CA THR A 137 -21.06 16.64 4.98
C THR A 137 -19.80 15.89 4.55
N ASP A 138 -19.70 15.52 3.27
CA ASP A 138 -18.49 14.90 2.73
C ASP A 138 -17.27 15.83 2.75
N ALA A 139 -17.46 17.13 2.47
CA ALA A 139 -16.40 18.13 2.58
C ALA A 139 -15.85 18.24 4.01
N VAL A 140 -16.73 18.30 5.01
CA VAL A 140 -16.37 18.29 6.44
C VAL A 140 -15.63 17.00 6.80
N ARG A 141 -16.16 15.85 6.39
CA ARG A 141 -15.54 14.54 6.65
C ARG A 141 -14.12 14.48 6.09
N MET A 142 -13.92 14.92 4.84
CA MET A 142 -12.60 14.92 4.21
C MET A 142 -11.64 15.89 4.89
N ALA A 143 -12.12 17.05 5.34
CA ALA A 143 -11.31 17.99 6.12
C ALA A 143 -10.84 17.40 7.45
N VAL A 144 -11.67 16.59 8.11
CA VAL A 144 -11.31 15.85 9.34
C VAL A 144 -10.34 14.72 9.06
N VAL A 145 -10.70 13.78 8.16
CA VAL A 145 -9.93 12.56 7.90
C VAL A 145 -8.52 12.88 7.41
N LEU A 146 -8.37 13.90 6.57
CA LEU A 146 -7.08 14.31 6.03
C LEU A 146 -6.41 15.44 6.83
N ASN A 147 -6.99 15.82 7.97
CA ASN A 147 -6.51 16.87 8.86
C ASN A 147 -6.17 18.18 8.10
N LEU A 148 -7.14 18.69 7.33
CA LEU A 148 -6.96 19.83 6.44
C LEU A 148 -7.40 21.17 7.03
N TRP A 149 -8.05 21.20 8.20
CA TRP A 149 -8.63 22.41 8.78
C TRP A 149 -7.65 23.58 8.88
N HIS A 150 -6.43 23.34 9.35
CA HIS A 150 -5.41 24.38 9.45
C HIS A 150 -5.00 24.95 8.07
N ARG A 151 -4.95 24.09 7.03
CA ARG A 151 -4.65 24.52 5.67
C ARG A 151 -5.82 25.28 5.04
N ILE A 152 -7.06 24.90 5.37
CA ILE A 152 -8.28 25.61 4.93
C ILE A 152 -8.38 26.98 5.61
N GLU A 153 -8.05 27.09 6.91
CA GLU A 153 -7.96 28.36 7.65
C GLU A 153 -6.97 29.32 6.97
N THR A 154 -5.76 28.81 6.70
CA THR A 154 -4.69 29.54 6.01
C THR A 154 -5.15 30.01 4.63
N PHE A 155 -5.74 29.10 3.84
CA PHE A 155 -6.25 29.41 2.51
C PHE A 155 -7.33 30.49 2.55
N ARG A 156 -8.29 30.40 3.48
CA ARG A 156 -9.37 31.37 3.62
C ARG A 156 -8.82 32.75 4.02
N ARG A 157 -7.94 32.82 5.01
CA ARG A 157 -7.28 34.07 5.42
C ARG A 157 -6.59 34.72 4.22
N ASP A 158 -5.80 33.94 3.47
CA ASP A 158 -5.07 34.45 2.32
C ASP A 158 -6.02 34.88 1.20
N TRP A 159 -7.08 34.12 0.94
CA TRP A 159 -8.13 34.47 -0.02
C TRP A 159 -8.81 35.80 0.34
N LEU A 160 -9.06 36.02 1.62
CA LEU A 160 -9.68 37.24 2.16
C LEU A 160 -8.75 38.45 2.16
N TYR A 161 -7.48 38.25 2.48
CA TYR A 161 -6.47 39.31 2.53
C TYR A 161 -5.95 39.71 1.15
N LEU A 162 -5.84 38.76 0.21
CA LEU A 162 -5.25 38.99 -1.11
C LEU A 162 -6.28 39.34 -2.19
N ARG A 163 -7.58 39.21 -1.92
CA ARG A 163 -8.62 39.64 -2.85
C ARG A 163 -8.80 41.16 -2.72
N SER A 164 -8.36 41.86 -3.76
CA SER A 164 -8.04 43.29 -3.87
C SER A 164 -9.12 44.33 -3.55
N ASP A 165 -10.32 43.91 -3.12
CA ASP A 165 -11.46 44.82 -2.93
C ASP A 165 -11.84 44.98 -1.45
N ALA A 166 -11.22 44.22 -0.55
CA ALA A 166 -11.48 44.28 0.89
C ALA A 166 -10.48 45.20 1.59
N GLU A 167 -10.96 46.25 2.26
CA GLU A 167 -10.20 47.06 3.24
C GLU A 167 -9.93 46.24 4.53
N MET A 168 -9.41 45.01 4.39
CA MET A 168 -9.25 44.11 5.51
C MET A 168 -7.79 43.96 5.90
N THR A 169 -7.50 44.26 7.17
CA THR A 169 -6.18 44.01 7.74
C THR A 169 -5.92 42.51 7.87
N TYR A 170 -4.66 42.11 7.90
CA TYR A 170 -4.26 40.72 8.15
C TYR A 170 -4.88 40.16 9.44
N HIS A 171 -4.95 40.97 10.51
CA HIS A 171 -5.54 40.56 11.79
C HIS A 171 -7.03 40.24 11.65
N ALA A 172 -7.79 41.14 11.01
CA ALA A 172 -9.21 40.94 10.77
C ALA A 172 -9.48 39.71 9.88
N ALA A 173 -8.66 39.49 8.83
CA ALA A 173 -8.76 38.30 7.98
C ALA A 173 -8.48 37.00 8.77
N ASN A 174 -7.52 37.03 9.69
CA ASN A 174 -7.15 35.90 10.52
C ASN A 174 -8.23 35.57 11.58
N GLU A 175 -8.84 36.58 12.18
CA GLU A 175 -9.96 36.39 13.12
C GLU A 175 -11.21 35.84 12.41
N GLU A 176 -11.55 36.39 11.25
CA GLU A 176 -12.66 35.90 10.43
C GLU A 176 -12.43 34.43 10.06
N ALA A 177 -11.23 34.08 9.55
CA ALA A 177 -10.95 32.72 9.13
C ALA A 177 -11.11 31.72 10.28
N ARG A 178 -10.69 32.09 11.50
CA ARG A 178 -10.88 31.27 12.71
C ARG A 178 -12.34 31.11 13.09
N GLN A 179 -13.12 32.18 13.03
CA GLN A 179 -14.56 32.12 13.30
C GLN A 179 -15.28 31.26 12.25
N TRP A 180 -14.90 31.39 10.99
CA TRP A 180 -15.45 30.58 9.91
C TRP A 180 -15.12 29.09 10.10
N ILE A 181 -13.89 28.76 10.48
CA ILE A 181 -13.54 27.37 10.81
C ILE A 181 -14.37 26.89 11.98
N TYR A 182 -14.48 27.65 13.07
CA TYR A 182 -15.30 27.28 14.22
C TYR A 182 -16.77 26.98 13.85
N LEU A 183 -17.37 27.78 12.96
CA LEU A 183 -18.74 27.56 12.49
C LEU A 183 -18.91 26.25 11.69
N HIS A 184 -17.90 25.87 10.89
CA HIS A 184 -17.98 24.72 9.98
C HIS A 184 -17.35 23.44 10.54
N SER A 185 -16.42 23.57 11.48
CA SER A 185 -15.83 22.47 12.24
C SER A 185 -16.61 22.18 13.52
N GLY A 186 -17.32 23.17 14.06
CA GLY A 186 -18.05 23.12 15.33
C GLY A 186 -19.42 22.44 15.30
N GLN A 187 -19.86 21.88 14.16
CA GLN A 187 -20.93 20.87 14.14
C GLN A 187 -20.42 19.48 14.62
N GLN A 188 -19.35 19.45 15.41
CA GLN A 188 -18.59 18.25 15.78
C GLN A 188 -19.16 17.45 16.96
N GLU A 189 -20.03 17.99 17.83
CA GLU A 189 -20.45 17.26 19.04
C GLU A 189 -21.80 16.53 18.92
N ASP A 190 -22.78 17.04 18.17
CA ASP A 190 -24.11 16.39 18.12
C ASP A 190 -24.26 15.30 17.05
N GLU A 191 -23.57 15.39 15.90
CA GLU A 191 -23.80 14.45 14.78
C GLU A 191 -22.79 13.28 14.70
N LEU A 192 -21.72 13.28 15.51
CA LEU A 192 -20.78 12.14 15.58
C LEU A 192 -21.21 11.05 16.57
N THR A 193 -22.31 11.27 17.32
CA THR A 193 -22.98 10.23 18.10
C THR A 193 -23.95 9.43 17.21
N HIS A 194 -23.38 8.61 16.32
CA HIS A 194 -23.97 7.49 15.55
C HIS A 194 -24.95 7.74 14.38
N PRO A 195 -24.56 7.24 13.17
CA PRO A 195 -25.26 6.06 12.62
C PRO A 195 -24.39 4.87 12.15
N TRP A 196 -23.05 4.97 12.15
CA TRP A 196 -22.20 3.98 11.44
C TRP A 196 -21.53 2.89 12.32
N SER A 197 -22.02 2.61 13.52
CA SER A 197 -21.66 1.37 14.26
C SER A 197 -22.09 0.08 13.55
N ARG A 198 -22.87 0.15 12.47
CA ARG A 198 -23.37 -1.03 11.75
C ARG A 198 -22.49 -1.55 10.60
N TYR A 199 -21.45 -0.81 10.18
CA TYR A 199 -20.64 -1.22 9.02
C TYR A 199 -19.22 -1.66 9.37
N ALA A 200 -18.91 -1.78 10.66
CA ALA A 200 -17.65 -2.35 11.14
C ALA A 200 -17.60 -3.90 11.11
N GLU A 201 -18.65 -4.58 10.60
CA GLU A 201 -18.75 -6.06 10.59
C GLU A 201 -18.51 -6.73 9.23
N HIS A 202 -18.03 -6.02 8.20
CA HIS A 202 -17.64 -6.68 6.95
C HIS A 202 -16.18 -6.40 6.58
N PRO A 203 -15.26 -7.36 6.84
CA PRO A 203 -13.91 -7.32 6.33
C PRO A 203 -13.93 -7.74 4.85
N TYR A 204 -13.39 -6.89 3.99
CA TYR A 204 -12.82 -7.31 2.71
C TYR A 204 -11.37 -6.82 2.64
#